data_AF-A0A1A9USC0-F1
#
_entry.id   AF-A0A1A9USC0-F1
#
_cell.length_a   1.000
_cell.length_b   1.000
_cell.length_c   1.000
_cell.angle_alpha   90.00
_cell.angle_beta   90.00
_cell.angle_gamma   90.00
#
_symmetry.space_group_name_H-M   'P 1'
#
loop_
_entity.id
_entity.type
_entity.pdbx_description
1 polymer ?
#
loop_
_entity_poly.entity_id
_entity_poly.type
_entity_poly.pdbx_seq_one_letter_code
_entity_poly.pdbx_strand_id
1 'polypeptide(L)'
;MWDNSDTNSDFSLEVDGETIVGRGTGGITSCIRFDPREGQWYKLNEIHERPLNGFELFSYDRSLFFIEEKCARLDIRTNKWNSMLSMLSQRFYYSAAVIADDIYVFGGGLNVGSRVEHIKSVERYNMHNNEWTTVDTIEIE
;
A
#
# COMPACT_ATOMS: atom_id res chain seq x y z
N MET A 1 13.66 -14.79 -22.59
CA MET A 1 14.16 -14.70 -21.20
C MET A 1 14.08 -13.25 -20.78
N TRP A 2 13.06 -12.90 -20.03
CA TRP A 2 12.98 -11.65 -19.27
C TRP A 2 12.73 -12.13 -17.84
N ASP A 3 13.76 -12.09 -17.02
CA ASP A 3 13.65 -12.40 -15.60
C ASP A 3 13.15 -11.13 -14.90
N ASN A 4 11.94 -11.19 -14.38
CA ASN A 4 11.23 -10.07 -13.75
C ASN A 4 11.40 -10.10 -12.21
N SER A 5 12.52 -10.65 -11.71
CA SER A 5 12.73 -10.93 -10.30
C SER A 5 13.22 -9.74 -9.45
N ASP A 6 13.60 -8.62 -10.06
CA ASP A 6 14.10 -7.44 -9.34
C ASP A 6 13.08 -6.29 -9.30
N THR A 7 12.00 -6.46 -8.53
CA THR A 7 11.22 -5.31 -8.02
C THR A 7 11.87 -4.82 -6.73
N ASN A 8 13.08 -4.27 -6.84
CA ASN A 8 13.76 -3.65 -5.71
C ASN A 8 13.23 -2.21 -5.55
N SER A 9 12.16 -2.04 -4.78
CA SER A 9 11.55 -0.73 -4.52
C SER A 9 12.11 -0.17 -3.21
N ASP A 10 13.16 0.63 -3.31
CA ASP A 10 13.66 1.43 -2.19
C ASP A 10 12.82 2.71 -2.09
N PHE A 11 12.36 3.05 -0.88
CA PHE A 11 11.60 4.26 -0.61
C PHE A 11 12.00 4.90 0.72
N SER A 12 11.81 6.21 0.82
CA SER A 12 11.89 6.94 2.09
C SER A 12 10.64 7.80 2.27
N LEU A 13 10.04 7.73 3.44
CA LEU A 13 8.85 8.49 3.83
C LEU A 13 9.13 9.24 5.13
N GLU A 14 8.59 10.44 5.26
CA GLU A 14 8.62 11.20 6.51
C GLU A 14 7.25 11.14 7.17
N VAL A 15 7.22 10.74 8.43
CA VAL A 15 5.99 10.46 9.18
C VAL A 15 6.12 11.05 10.57
N ASP A 16 5.38 12.12 10.87
CA ASP A 16 5.42 12.82 12.18
C ASP A 16 6.84 13.24 12.63
N GLY A 17 7.68 13.65 11.67
CA GLY A 17 9.09 14.01 11.89
C GLY A 17 10.05 12.82 12.05
N GLU A 18 9.57 11.60 11.84
CA GLU A 18 10.36 10.37 11.83
C GLU A 18 10.63 9.95 10.39
N THR A 19 11.85 9.48 10.10
CA THR A 19 12.19 8.98 8.77
C THR A 19 11.99 7.48 8.72
N ILE A 20 11.15 7.01 7.80
CA ILE A 20 11.00 5.59 7.49
C ILE A 20 11.67 5.30 6.16
N VAL A 21 12.58 4.33 6.17
CA VAL A 21 13.22 3.81 4.96
C VAL A 21 12.76 2.38 4.78
N GLY A 22 12.23 2.08 3.60
CA GLY A 22 11.82 0.74 3.25
C GLY A 22 12.58 0.26 2.03
N ARG A 23 12.90 -1.03 2.05
CA ARG A 23 13.39 -1.76 0.89
C ARG A 23 12.48 -2.94 0.65
N GLY A 24 11.83 -2.95 -0.50
CA GLY A 24 11.11 -4.11 -1.01
C GLY A 24 12.07 -5.00 -1.80
N THR A 25 12.31 -6.24 -1.35
CA THR A 25 13.00 -7.27 -2.16
C THR A 25 12.11 -8.50 -2.28
N GLY A 26 11.73 -8.89 -3.51
CA GLY A 26 11.02 -10.15 -3.75
C GLY A 26 9.70 -10.30 -2.97
N GLY A 27 8.98 -9.17 -2.81
CA GLY A 27 7.72 -9.08 -2.06
C GLY A 27 7.87 -8.94 -0.53
N ILE A 28 9.08 -8.93 0.02
CA ILE A 28 9.24 -8.65 1.45
C ILE A 28 9.62 -7.18 1.58
N THR A 29 8.78 -6.40 2.24
CA THR A 29 9.14 -5.05 2.65
C THR A 29 9.77 -5.11 4.03
N SER A 30 11.08 -4.87 4.08
CA SER A 30 11.75 -4.53 5.34
C SER A 30 11.74 -3.02 5.50
N CYS A 31 11.06 -2.53 6.55
CA CYS A 31 11.06 -1.11 6.89
C CYS A 31 11.88 -0.88 8.16
N ILE A 32 12.68 0.17 8.16
CA ILE A 32 13.37 0.70 9.34
C ILE A 32 12.92 2.14 9.57
N ARG A 33 12.82 2.52 10.85
CA ARG A 33 12.40 3.85 11.31
C ARG A 33 13.55 4.51 12.07
N PHE A 34 13.86 5.74 11.76
CA PHE A 34 14.77 6.57 12.54
C PHE A 34 13.99 7.43 13.54
N ASP A 35 14.37 7.32 14.81
CA ASP A 35 13.89 8.21 15.87
C ASP A 35 14.90 9.32 16.11
N PRO A 36 14.63 10.57 15.70
CA PRO A 36 15.58 11.66 15.88
C PRO A 36 15.76 12.08 17.34
N ARG A 37 14.82 11.73 18.24
CA ARG A 37 14.89 12.09 19.66
C ARG A 37 15.93 11.24 20.38
N GLU A 38 16.06 9.99 19.95
CA GLU A 38 17.00 9.01 20.51
C GLU A 38 18.25 8.86 19.65
N GLY A 39 18.21 9.29 18.39
CA GLY A 39 19.29 9.13 17.42
C GLY A 39 19.51 7.67 17.01
N GLN A 40 18.46 6.85 17.04
CA GLN A 40 18.53 5.40 16.84
C GLN A 40 17.61 4.92 15.72
N TRP A 41 17.98 3.79 15.11
CA TRP A 41 17.17 3.10 14.10
C TRP A 41 16.46 1.89 14.72
N TYR A 42 15.20 1.72 14.36
CA TYR A 42 14.32 0.65 14.82
C TYR A 42 13.78 -0.16 13.65
N LYS A 43 13.81 -1.49 13.77
CA LYS A 43 13.17 -2.38 12.80
C LYS A 43 11.66 -2.37 13.00
N LEU A 44 10.91 -2.12 11.93
CA LEU A 44 9.46 -2.25 11.91
C LEU A 44 9.08 -3.70 11.63
N ASN A 45 7.92 -4.11 12.14
CA ASN A 45 7.38 -5.44 11.91
C ASN A 45 7.09 -5.64 10.43
N GLU A 46 7.58 -6.76 9.90
CA GLU A 46 7.41 -7.09 8.49
C GLU A 46 5.96 -7.51 8.20
N ILE A 47 5.53 -7.28 6.96
CA ILE A 47 4.30 -7.88 6.45
C ILE A 47 4.61 -9.37 6.23
N HIS A 48 3.89 -10.25 6.92
CA HIS A 48 4.10 -11.70 6.82
C HIS A 48 3.54 -12.35 5.54
N GLU A 49 2.99 -11.54 4.64
CA GLU A 49 2.40 -11.98 3.39
C GLU A 49 3.19 -11.41 2.22
N ARG A 50 3.61 -12.27 1.29
CA ARG A 50 4.24 -11.86 0.04
C ARG A 50 3.17 -11.21 -0.84
N PRO A 51 3.24 -9.91 -1.16
CA PRO A 51 2.47 -9.33 -2.24
C PRO A 51 2.84 -10.06 -3.51
N LEU A 52 1.82 -10.58 -4.19
CA LEU A 52 2.01 -11.42 -5.38
C LEU A 52 2.28 -10.57 -6.61
N ASN A 53 1.80 -9.32 -6.61
CA ASN A 53 1.96 -8.35 -7.67
C ASN A 53 2.38 -7.01 -7.04
N GLY A 54 3.17 -6.20 -7.76
CA GLY A 54 3.76 -4.95 -7.25
C GLY A 54 2.80 -4.14 -6.36
N PHE A 55 3.28 -3.73 -5.19
CA PHE A 55 2.50 -3.04 -4.18
C PHE A 55 2.94 -1.58 -4.09
N GLU A 56 2.02 -0.72 -3.65
CA GLU A 56 2.36 0.65 -3.26
C GLU A 56 2.20 0.77 -1.73
N LEU A 57 3.22 1.33 -1.06
CA LEU A 57 3.17 1.69 0.35
C LEU A 57 2.97 3.19 0.47
N PHE A 58 2.05 3.59 1.34
CA PHE A 58 1.76 4.99 1.62
C PHE A 58 1.93 5.27 3.09
N SER A 59 2.49 6.43 3.43
CA SER A 59 2.44 6.95 4.78
C SER A 59 1.35 8.02 4.89
N TYR A 60 0.57 7.96 5.95
CA TYR A 60 -0.31 9.05 6.35
C TYR A 60 -0.45 9.08 7.88
N ASP A 61 -0.38 10.27 8.46
CA ASP A 61 -0.29 10.53 9.91
C ASP A 61 0.85 9.75 10.59
N ARG A 62 0.54 8.59 11.18
CA ARG A 62 1.47 7.69 11.89
C ARG A 62 1.32 6.23 11.44
N SER A 63 0.81 6.02 10.24
CA SER A 63 0.56 4.70 9.70
C SER A 63 1.20 4.48 8.34
N LEU A 64 1.73 3.28 8.13
CA LEU A 64 2.00 2.76 6.79
C LEU A 64 0.80 1.95 6.33
N PHE A 65 0.36 2.15 5.09
CA PHE A 65 -0.76 1.45 4.49
C PHE A 65 -0.27 0.46 3.45
N PHE A 66 -0.76 -0.77 3.58
CA PHE A 66 -0.61 -1.85 2.63
C PHE A 66 -1.97 -2.14 2.01
N ILE A 67 -2.09 -1.90 0.71
CA ILE A 67 -3.32 -2.09 -0.05
C ILE A 67 -3.09 -3.24 -1.02
N GLU A 68 -3.90 -4.30 -0.94
CA GLU A 68 -3.87 -5.45 -1.86
C GLU A 68 -5.17 -6.25 -1.66
N GLU A 69 -5.18 -7.55 -2.00
CA GLU A 69 -6.28 -8.46 -1.67
C GLU A 69 -6.64 -8.44 -0.18
N LYS A 70 -5.63 -8.26 0.68
CA LYS A 70 -5.81 -8.02 2.12
C LYS A 70 -5.17 -6.70 2.48
N CYS A 71 -6.02 -5.72 2.79
CA CYS A 71 -5.54 -4.41 3.21
C CYS A 71 -5.13 -4.44 4.69
N ALA A 72 -4.06 -3.74 5.03
CA ALA A 72 -3.59 -3.59 6.40
C ALA A 72 -2.90 -2.25 6.61
N ARG A 73 -2.87 -1.80 7.87
CA ARG A 73 -2.07 -0.63 8.28
C ARG A 73 -1.15 -0.96 9.44
N LEU A 74 0.08 -0.46 9.40
CA LEU A 74 1.02 -0.51 10.50
C LEU A 74 0.95 0.78 11.30
N ASP A 75 0.52 0.71 12.56
CA ASP A 75 0.73 1.82 13.50
C ASP A 75 2.21 1.81 13.88
N ILE A 76 2.94 2.87 13.50
CA ILE A 76 4.40 2.96 13.62
C ILE A 76 4.83 3.03 15.09
N ARG A 77 4.08 3.76 15.92
CA ARG A 77 4.39 3.97 17.34
C ARG A 77 4.29 2.67 18.15
N THR A 78 3.27 1.88 17.87
CA THR A 78 3.05 0.60 18.54
C THR A 78 3.72 -0.57 17.82
N ASN A 79 4.21 -0.33 16.60
CA ASN A 79 4.75 -1.32 15.70
C ASN A 79 3.79 -2.51 15.48
N LYS A 80 2.49 -2.23 15.29
CA LYS A 80 1.46 -3.27 15.13
C LYS A 80 0.69 -3.11 13.83
N TRP A 81 0.61 -4.20 13.07
CA TRP A 81 -0.27 -4.31 11.92
C TRP A 81 -1.72 -4.51 12.38
N ASN A 82 -2.63 -3.81 11.73
CA ASN A 82 -4.07 -3.91 11.91
C ASN A 82 -4.70 -4.20 10.56
N SER A 83 -5.58 -5.20 10.51
CA SER A 83 -6.34 -5.51 9.30
C SER A 83 -7.30 -4.38 8.95
N MET A 84 -7.48 -4.15 7.65
CA MET A 84 -8.44 -3.24 7.07
C MET A 84 -9.40 -4.03 6.16
N LEU A 85 -10.55 -3.45 5.82
CA LEU A 85 -11.38 -4.03 4.78
C LEU A 85 -10.63 -4.07 3.46
N SER A 86 -10.80 -5.16 2.71
CA SER A 86 -10.29 -5.29 1.34
C SER A 86 -11.03 -4.37 0.38
N MET A 87 -10.36 -3.95 -0.69
CA MET A 87 -10.96 -3.22 -1.82
C MET A 87 -12.20 -3.94 -2.36
N LEU A 88 -13.13 -3.20 -2.98
CA LEU A 88 -14.33 -3.79 -3.60
C LEU A 88 -13.96 -4.62 -4.82
N SER A 89 -12.99 -4.15 -5.61
CA SER A 89 -12.46 -4.85 -6.77
C SER A 89 -10.99 -5.19 -6.54
N GLN A 90 -10.69 -6.49 -6.44
CA GLN A 90 -9.31 -6.98 -6.46
C GLN A 90 -8.66 -6.62 -7.79
N ARG A 91 -7.49 -6.02 -7.71
CA ARG A 91 -6.80 -5.42 -8.85
C ARG A 91 -5.29 -5.46 -8.67
N PHE A 92 -4.58 -5.59 -9.78
CA PHE A 92 -3.13 -5.50 -9.84
C PHE A 92 -2.71 -4.31 -10.72
N TYR A 93 -1.47 -3.84 -10.54
CA TYR A 93 -0.92 -2.67 -11.26
C TYR A 93 -1.84 -1.44 -11.20
N TYR A 94 -2.55 -1.28 -10.09
CA TYR A 94 -3.33 -0.09 -9.79
C TYR A 94 -2.42 1.00 -9.25
N SER A 95 -2.93 2.22 -9.13
CA SER A 95 -2.27 3.27 -8.38
C SER A 95 -3.20 3.81 -7.31
N ALA A 96 -2.62 4.25 -6.20
CA ALA A 96 -3.37 4.80 -5.08
C ALA A 96 -2.73 6.05 -4.48
N ALA A 97 -3.55 6.84 -3.79
CA ALA A 97 -3.13 8.09 -3.16
C ALA A 97 -3.98 8.37 -1.92
N VAL A 98 -3.39 9.03 -0.93
CA VAL A 98 -4.14 9.56 0.22
C VAL A 98 -4.52 11.02 -0.07
N ILE A 99 -5.82 11.32 -0.06
CA ILE A 99 -6.37 12.65 -0.34
C ILE A 99 -7.40 12.97 0.72
N ALA A 100 -7.22 14.09 1.44
CA ALA A 100 -8.15 14.57 2.47
C ALA A 100 -8.62 13.46 3.43
N ASP A 101 -7.66 12.68 3.95
CA ASP A 101 -7.88 11.64 4.96
C ASP A 101 -8.63 10.39 4.47
N ASP A 102 -8.73 10.21 3.16
CA ASP A 102 -9.27 9.01 2.52
C ASP A 102 -8.22 8.42 1.56
N ILE A 103 -8.23 7.10 1.35
CA ILE A 103 -7.36 6.42 0.38
C ILE A 103 -8.14 6.22 -0.92
N TYR A 104 -7.60 6.71 -2.02
CA TYR A 104 -8.18 6.54 -3.35
C TYR A 104 -7.36 5.52 -4.13
N VAL A 105 -8.05 4.61 -4.81
CA VAL A 105 -7.46 3.59 -5.67
C VAL A 105 -8.07 3.74 -7.06
N PHE A 106 -7.23 3.78 -8.08
CA PHE A 106 -7.63 4.01 -9.47
C PHE A 106 -6.90 3.09 -10.45
N GLY A 107 -7.58 2.79 -11.56
CA GLY A 107 -7.06 1.95 -12.63
C GLY A 107 -6.75 0.51 -12.17
N GLY A 108 -5.75 -0.07 -12.83
CA GLY A 108 -5.34 -1.46 -12.64
C GLY A 108 -6.07 -2.44 -13.54
N GLY A 109 -5.75 -3.72 -13.37
CA GLY A 109 -6.35 -4.82 -14.10
C GLY A 109 -6.79 -5.96 -13.18
N LEU A 110 -7.71 -6.78 -13.67
CA LEU A 110 -8.12 -8.02 -13.03
C LEU A 110 -8.09 -9.17 -14.02
N ASN A 111 -7.80 -10.38 -13.54
CA ASN A 111 -7.76 -11.57 -14.38
C ASN A 111 -9.18 -12.13 -14.58
N VAL A 112 -9.61 -12.20 -15.83
CA VAL A 112 -10.87 -12.84 -16.25
C VAL A 112 -10.52 -14.03 -17.15
N GLY A 113 -10.40 -15.21 -16.54
CA GLY A 113 -9.91 -16.40 -17.21
C GLY A 113 -8.46 -16.23 -17.67
N SER A 114 -8.23 -16.29 -18.99
CA SER A 114 -6.91 -16.07 -19.60
C SER A 114 -6.68 -14.63 -20.09
N ARG A 115 -7.59 -13.70 -19.78
CA ARG A 115 -7.53 -12.30 -20.20
C ARG A 115 -7.38 -11.38 -19.01
N VAL A 116 -6.84 -10.18 -19.26
CA VAL A 116 -6.83 -9.08 -18.31
C VAL A 116 -7.91 -8.08 -18.73
N GLU A 117 -8.79 -7.71 -17.80
CA GLU A 117 -9.74 -6.62 -17.97
C GLU A 117 -9.31 -5.41 -17.17
N HIS A 118 -9.42 -4.23 -17.77
CA HIS A 118 -9.06 -2.97 -17.11
C HIS A 118 -10.19 -2.48 -16.21
N ILE A 119 -9.84 -2.14 -14.97
CA ILE A 119 -10.79 -1.59 -14.03
C ILE A 119 -10.90 -0.09 -14.24
N LYS A 120 -12.14 0.35 -14.45
CA LYS A 120 -12.48 1.76 -14.61
C LYS A 120 -12.90 2.42 -13.30
N SER A 121 -13.33 1.65 -12.29
CA SER A 121 -13.80 2.23 -11.04
C SER A 121 -12.67 2.91 -10.26
N VAL A 122 -12.99 4.09 -9.74
CA VAL A 122 -12.24 4.74 -8.67
C VAL A 122 -12.89 4.37 -7.36
N GLU A 123 -12.12 3.72 -6.50
CA GLU A 123 -12.57 3.30 -5.17
C GLU A 123 -11.93 4.17 -4.11
N ARG A 124 -12.71 4.52 -3.09
CA ARG A 124 -12.28 5.32 -1.95
C ARG A 124 -12.51 4.57 -0.67
N TYR A 125 -11.46 4.38 0.11
CA TYR A 125 -11.52 3.93 1.48
C TYR A 125 -11.62 5.13 2.42
N ASN A 126 -12.72 5.21 3.15
CA ASN A 126 -12.86 6.21 4.19
C ASN A 126 -12.28 5.69 5.51
N MET A 127 -11.23 6.36 5.99
CA MET A 127 -10.48 5.89 7.16
C MET A 127 -11.26 6.07 8.47
N HIS A 128 -12.28 6.93 8.49
CA HIS A 128 -13.07 7.23 9.68
C HIS A 128 -14.12 6.15 9.95
N ASN A 129 -14.75 5.62 8.90
CA ASN A 129 -15.78 4.59 9.02
C ASN A 129 -15.29 3.18 8.62
N ASN A 130 -14.06 3.05 8.12
CA ASN A 130 -13.47 1.78 7.66
C ASN A 130 -14.33 1.12 6.56
N GLU A 131 -14.62 1.88 5.50
CA GLU A 131 -15.49 1.44 4.40
C GLU A 131 -14.90 1.82 3.04
N TRP A 132 -14.99 0.89 2.08
CA TRP A 132 -14.71 1.16 0.67
C TRP A 132 -15.98 1.54 -0.08
N THR A 133 -15.88 2.56 -0.94
CA THR A 133 -16.98 3.04 -1.79
C THR A 133 -16.49 3.32 -3.20
N THR A 134 -17.24 2.92 -4.22
CA THR A 134 -16.99 3.39 -5.60
C THR A 134 -17.45 4.84 -5.70
N VAL A 135 -16.54 5.72 -6.06
CA VAL A 135 -16.80 7.18 -6.11
C VAL A 135 -16.80 7.75 -7.51
N ASP A 136 -16.17 7.05 -8.48
CA ASP A 136 -16.12 7.50 -9.87
C ASP A 136 -15.80 6.34 -10.82
N THR A 137 -15.84 6.61 -12.12
CA THR A 137 -15.37 5.73 -13.19
C THR A 137 -14.53 6.51 -14.20
N ILE A 138 -13.32 6.01 -14.48
CA ILE A 138 -12.41 6.57 -15.49
C ILE A 138 -12.94 6.25 -16.88
N GLU A 139 -13.18 7.28 -17.68
CA GLU A 139 -13.39 7.15 -19.11
C GLU A 139 -12.04 6.90 -19.80
N ILE A 140 -11.98 5.88 -20.64
CA ILE A 140 -10.81 5.57 -21.46
C ILE A 140 -11.24 5.87 -22.90
N GLU A 141 -10.73 6.97 -23.46
CA GLU A 141 -10.87 7.32 -24.89
C GLU A 141 -9.95 6.48 -25.77
#